data_AF-A0A1R4H0W6-F1
#
_entry.id   AF-A0A1R4H0W6-F1
#
_cell.length_a   1.000
_cell.length_b   1.000
_cell.length_c   1.000
_cell.angle_alpha   90.00
_cell.angle_beta   90.00
_cell.angle_gamma   90.00
#
_symmetry.space_group_name_H-M   'P 1'
#
loop_
_entity.id
_entity.type
_entity.pdbx_description
1 polymer ?
#
loop_
_entity_poly.entity_id
_entity_poly.type
_entity_poly.pdbx_seq_one_letter_code
_entity_poly.pdbx_strand_id
1 'polypeptide(L)'
;MLGIHAETAQERKQYVKRWAKLMHEDVERTLAFQRAYLEASKELYGQAPLFDAKLMSSNSPHNGQASLVDGDRLLVFVKLQDCITCNTVVQQVLARSAGKRVQVDIYFTDTKEQQDEPRMVAWAKQHKLDSQRLAQKTVTLNHDKGTYYQVSQKIVADVPVVYVLRGNQLQQWAI
;
A
#
# COMPACT_ATOMS: atom_id res chain seq x y z
N MET A 1 -3.19 37.73 12.64
CA MET A 1 -3.27 36.53 13.52
C MET A 1 -3.86 36.94 14.86
N LEU A 2 -5.01 36.39 15.27
CA LEU A 2 -5.72 36.85 16.48
C LEU A 2 -5.18 36.26 17.80
N GLY A 3 -4.43 35.15 17.76
CA GLY A 3 -3.92 34.49 18.98
C GLY A 3 -2.69 35.15 19.62
N ILE A 4 -1.93 35.94 18.86
CA ILE A 4 -0.72 36.64 19.30
C ILE A 4 -1.02 37.99 19.97
N HIS A 5 -2.28 38.41 20.04
CA HIS A 5 -2.71 39.69 20.65
C HIS A 5 -3.63 39.49 21.86
N ALA A 6 -3.78 38.25 22.33
CA ALA A 6 -4.57 37.98 23.52
C ALA A 6 -3.82 38.41 24.78
N GLU A 7 -4.37 39.40 25.49
CA GLU A 7 -3.78 39.98 26.71
C GLU A 7 -3.94 39.04 27.90
N THR A 8 -4.94 38.13 27.85
CA THR A 8 -5.20 37.14 28.91
C THR A 8 -5.34 35.71 28.38
N ALA A 9 -5.07 34.73 29.24
CA ALA A 9 -5.21 33.31 28.91
C ALA A 9 -6.65 32.91 28.52
N GLN A 10 -7.66 33.57 29.11
CA GLN A 10 -9.07 33.32 28.82
C GLN A 10 -9.46 33.84 27.43
N GLU A 11 -8.98 35.03 27.07
CA GLU A 11 -9.17 35.62 25.74
C GLU A 11 -8.48 34.77 24.66
N ARG A 12 -7.25 34.32 24.92
CA ARG A 12 -6.51 33.40 24.04
C ARG A 12 -7.30 32.10 23.77
N LYS A 13 -7.90 31.53 24.81
CA LYS A 13 -8.73 30.32 24.69
C LYS A 13 -9.97 30.56 23.83
N GLN A 14 -10.59 31.74 23.91
CA GLN A 14 -11.73 32.07 23.05
C GLN A 14 -11.32 32.24 21.58
N TYR A 15 -10.21 32.92 21.31
CA TYR A 15 -9.71 33.06 19.93
C TYR A 15 -9.32 31.72 19.32
N VAL A 16 -8.65 30.84 20.07
CA VAL A 16 -8.33 29.48 19.60
C VAL A 16 -9.59 28.68 19.28
N LYS A 17 -10.64 28.79 20.11
CA LYS A 17 -11.92 28.11 19.83
C LYS A 17 -12.59 28.63 18.55
N ARG A 18 -12.59 29.95 18.31
CA ARG A 18 -13.14 30.53 17.06
C ARG A 18 -12.31 30.09 15.85
N TRP A 19 -10.99 30.13 15.96
CA TRP A 19 -10.08 29.66 14.91
C TRP A 19 -10.28 28.19 14.58
N ALA A 20 -10.40 27.33 15.59
CA ALA A 20 -10.65 25.90 15.39
C ALA A 20 -11.96 25.63 14.64
N LYS A 21 -13.03 26.40 14.94
CA LYS A 21 -14.31 26.30 14.21
C LYS A 21 -14.17 26.72 12.75
N LEU A 22 -13.53 27.86 12.49
CA LEU A 22 -13.29 28.35 11.13
C LEU A 22 -12.46 27.35 10.31
N MET A 23 -11.38 26.82 10.90
CA MET A 23 -10.54 25.82 10.25
C MET A 23 -11.28 24.50 10.00
N HIS A 24 -12.15 24.09 10.92
CA HIS A 24 -12.97 22.90 10.73
C HIS A 24 -13.93 23.08 9.54
N GLU A 25 -14.62 24.22 9.46
CA GLU A 25 -15.51 24.54 8.34
C GLU A 25 -14.76 24.60 6.99
N ASP A 26 -13.55 25.16 6.98
CA ASP A 26 -12.69 25.24 5.78
C ASP A 26 -12.22 23.86 5.31
N VAL A 27 -11.83 22.99 6.24
CA VAL A 27 -11.45 21.61 5.94
C VAL A 27 -12.62 20.82 5.37
N GLU A 28 -13.81 20.94 5.96
CA GLU A 28 -15.00 20.25 5.44
C GLU A 28 -15.35 20.67 4.01
N ARG A 29 -15.24 21.96 3.69
CA ARG A 29 -15.44 22.46 2.31
C ARG A 29 -14.39 21.94 1.35
N THR A 30 -13.13 21.92 1.77
CA THR A 30 -12.03 21.39 0.95
C THR A 30 -12.23 19.91 0.67
N LEU A 31 -12.60 19.12 1.68
CA LEU A 31 -12.88 17.69 1.53
C LEU A 31 -14.09 17.43 0.63
N ALA A 32 -15.15 18.24 0.75
CA ALA A 32 -16.32 18.15 -0.14
C ALA A 32 -15.93 18.39 -1.59
N PHE A 33 -15.13 19.43 -1.87
CA PHE A 33 -14.62 19.69 -3.21
C PHE A 33 -13.73 18.56 -3.73
N GLN A 34 -12.81 18.04 -2.90
CA GLN A 34 -11.96 16.92 -3.28
C GLN A 34 -12.78 15.68 -3.66
N ARG A 35 -13.82 15.35 -2.89
CA ARG A 35 -14.71 14.22 -3.22
C ARG A 35 -15.41 14.45 -4.56
N ALA A 36 -15.97 15.64 -4.79
CA ALA A 36 -16.64 15.97 -6.04
C ALA A 36 -15.66 15.92 -7.24
N TYR A 37 -14.43 16.39 -7.05
CA TYR A 37 -13.38 16.29 -8.08
C TYR A 37 -13.03 14.84 -8.40
N LEU A 38 -12.89 13.98 -7.38
CA LEU A 38 -12.59 12.56 -7.59
C LEU A 38 -13.74 11.84 -8.30
N GLU A 39 -14.98 12.17 -7.96
CA GLU A 39 -16.18 11.64 -8.62
C GLU A 39 -16.25 12.09 -10.09
N ALA A 40 -16.12 13.39 -10.36
CA ALA A 40 -16.11 13.93 -11.71
C ALA A 40 -14.95 13.35 -12.54
N SER A 41 -13.76 13.21 -11.94
CA SER A 41 -12.61 12.57 -12.58
C SER A 41 -12.89 11.11 -12.95
N LYS A 42 -13.56 10.37 -12.06
CA LYS A 42 -13.96 8.98 -12.30
C LYS A 42 -15.00 8.86 -13.41
N GLU A 43 -15.96 9.79 -13.50
CA GLU A 43 -16.94 9.81 -14.58
C GLU A 43 -16.29 10.14 -15.94
N LEU A 44 -15.40 11.12 -15.96
CA LEU A 44 -14.75 11.59 -17.19
C LEU A 44 -13.66 10.63 -17.70
N TYR A 45 -12.90 10.02 -16.79
CA TYR A 45 -11.67 9.30 -17.13
C TYR A 45 -11.61 7.87 -16.58
N GLY A 46 -12.63 7.40 -15.86
CA GLY A 46 -12.62 6.10 -15.17
C GLY A 46 -11.74 6.10 -13.91
N GLN A 47 -11.54 4.94 -13.28
CA GLN A 47 -10.55 4.84 -12.20
C GLN A 47 -9.15 5.00 -12.78
N ALA A 48 -8.42 6.05 -12.36
CA ALA A 48 -7.01 6.19 -12.68
C ALA A 48 -6.25 4.96 -12.15
N PRO A 49 -5.65 4.14 -13.02
CA PRO A 49 -4.89 2.99 -12.55
C PRO A 49 -3.63 3.52 -11.85
N LEU A 50 -3.29 2.95 -10.67
CA LEU A 50 -2.08 3.33 -9.92
C LEU A 50 -0.78 3.10 -10.73
N PHE A 51 -0.87 2.32 -11.81
CA PHE A 51 0.17 2.03 -12.78
C PHE A 51 -0.40 2.19 -14.19
N ASP A 52 0.38 2.74 -15.12
CA ASP A 52 -0.07 2.88 -16.51
C ASP A 52 -0.33 1.48 -17.10
N ALA A 53 -1.59 1.21 -17.46
CA ALA A 53 -2.04 -0.12 -17.92
C ALA A 53 -1.32 -0.58 -19.20
N LYS A 54 -0.71 0.35 -19.95
CA LYS A 54 0.13 0.06 -21.11
C LYS A 54 1.48 -0.59 -20.75
N LEU A 55 1.84 -0.58 -19.47
CA LEU A 55 3.06 -1.19 -18.90
C LEU A 55 2.83 -2.66 -18.49
N MET A 56 1.60 -3.16 -18.60
CA MET A 56 1.28 -4.58 -18.46
C MET A 56 1.78 -5.33 -19.70
N SER A 57 2.97 -5.93 -19.63
CA SER A 57 3.33 -6.97 -20.58
C SER A 57 2.50 -8.21 -20.26
N SER A 58 1.29 -8.29 -20.83
CA SER A 58 0.40 -9.44 -20.71
C SER A 58 0.97 -10.71 -21.36
N ASN A 59 2.14 -10.63 -22.00
CA ASN A 59 2.75 -11.70 -22.80
C ASN A 59 4.26 -11.80 -22.60
N SER A 60 4.79 -11.69 -21.38
CA SER A 60 6.19 -12.09 -21.16
C SER A 60 6.27 -13.61 -20.98
N PRO A 61 7.01 -14.33 -21.84
CA PRO A 61 7.29 -15.75 -21.63
C PRO A 61 7.92 -15.92 -20.25
N HIS A 62 7.61 -17.02 -19.58
CA HIS A 62 8.30 -17.48 -18.36
C HIS A 62 9.80 -17.70 -18.64
N ASN A 63 10.57 -16.62 -18.72
CA ASN A 63 12.00 -16.66 -19.00
C ASN A 63 12.77 -16.28 -17.74
N GLY A 64 13.25 -17.31 -17.05
CA GLY A 64 14.33 -17.24 -16.08
C GLY A 64 13.96 -16.58 -14.74
N GLN A 65 14.55 -17.11 -13.67
CA GLN A 65 14.59 -16.44 -12.37
C GLN A 65 15.21 -15.05 -12.56
N ALA A 66 14.40 -14.02 -12.72
CA ALA A 66 14.91 -12.66 -12.86
C ALA A 66 15.65 -12.31 -11.57
N SER A 67 16.98 -12.14 -11.67
CA SER A 67 17.80 -11.74 -10.53
C SER A 67 17.35 -10.38 -10.01
N LEU A 68 17.12 -10.30 -8.71
CA LEU A 68 16.78 -9.05 -8.03
C LEU A 68 17.99 -8.12 -8.02
N VAL A 69 17.77 -6.86 -8.35
CA VAL A 69 18.77 -5.79 -8.29
C VAL A 69 18.33 -4.73 -7.28
N ASP A 70 19.29 -3.92 -6.84
CA ASP A 70 19.00 -2.78 -5.98
C ASP A 70 18.03 -1.80 -6.66
N GLY A 71 17.02 -1.35 -5.90
CA GLY A 71 15.95 -0.50 -6.40
C GLY A 71 14.72 -1.26 -6.90
N ASP A 72 14.77 -2.59 -7.01
CA ASP A 72 13.57 -3.38 -7.30
C ASP A 72 12.56 -3.27 -6.15
N ARG A 73 11.27 -3.31 -6.51
CA ARG A 73 10.15 -3.39 -5.56
C ARG A 73 9.31 -4.61 -5.85
N LEU A 74 9.16 -5.49 -4.86
CA LEU A 74 8.39 -6.71 -4.95
C LEU A 74 6.99 -6.48 -4.39
N LEU A 75 5.97 -6.81 -5.19
CA LEU A 75 4.57 -6.83 -4.79
C LEU A 75 4.16 -8.29 -4.61
N VAL A 76 3.99 -8.72 -3.37
CA VAL A 76 3.71 -10.11 -2.98
C VAL A 76 2.26 -10.23 -2.56
N PHE A 77 1.44 -10.94 -3.33
CA PHE A 77 0.03 -11.15 -3.02
C PHE A 77 -0.19 -12.54 -2.45
N VAL A 78 -0.80 -12.60 -1.26
CA VAL A 78 -1.03 -13.82 -0.49
C VAL A 78 -2.40 -13.78 0.18
N LYS A 79 -2.91 -14.95 0.59
CA LYS A 79 -3.97 -15.02 1.60
C LYS A 79 -3.35 -15.16 2.99
N LEU A 80 -3.99 -14.54 3.97
CA LEU A 80 -3.68 -14.71 5.38
C LEU A 80 -4.13 -16.09 5.87
N GLN A 81 -5.24 -16.60 5.33
CA GLN A 81 -5.86 -17.86 5.72
C GLN A 81 -5.82 -18.90 4.59
N ASP A 82 -5.83 -20.17 4.96
CA ASP A 82 -6.01 -21.31 4.03
C ASP A 82 -5.05 -21.31 2.84
N CYS A 83 -3.81 -20.82 3.04
CA CYS A 83 -2.79 -20.78 2.00
C CYS A 83 -1.44 -21.27 2.52
N ILE A 84 -1.23 -22.58 2.46
CA ILE A 84 0.00 -23.24 2.90
C ILE A 84 1.20 -22.77 2.05
N THR A 85 1.01 -22.64 0.74
CA THR A 85 2.05 -22.23 -0.22
C THR A 85 2.46 -20.76 -0.05
N CYS A 86 1.59 -19.90 0.47
CA CYS A 86 1.88 -18.47 0.68
C CYS A 86 3.06 -18.27 1.63
N ASN A 87 3.18 -19.07 2.68
CA ASN A 87 4.31 -19.00 3.59
C ASN A 87 5.64 -19.26 2.88
N THR A 88 5.71 -20.35 2.11
CA THR A 88 6.92 -20.75 1.38
C THR A 88 7.37 -19.65 0.43
N VAL A 89 6.43 -19.08 -0.34
CA VAL A 89 6.70 -17.99 -1.28
C VAL A 89 7.23 -16.75 -0.56
N VAL A 90 6.62 -16.34 0.55
CA VAL A 90 7.07 -15.18 1.33
C VAL A 90 8.49 -15.40 1.86
N GLN A 91 8.79 -16.57 2.42
CA GLN A 91 10.14 -16.86 2.94
C GLN A 91 11.19 -16.85 1.83
N GLN A 92 10.87 -17.38 0.65
CA GLN A 92 11.76 -17.33 -0.52
C GLN A 92 12.01 -15.90 -1.00
N VAL A 93 10.97 -15.05 -1.03
CA VAL A 93 11.10 -13.61 -1.35
C VAL A 93 12.01 -12.91 -0.35
N LEU A 94 11.80 -13.14 0.94
CA LEU A 94 12.59 -12.50 1.99
C LEU A 94 14.05 -12.95 1.94
N ALA A 95 14.30 -14.24 1.71
CA ALA A 95 15.65 -14.79 1.56
C ALA A 95 16.37 -14.21 0.34
N ARG A 96 15.70 -14.12 -0.81
CA ARG A 96 16.30 -13.58 -2.05
C ARG A 96 16.50 -12.06 -2.03
N SER A 97 15.69 -11.34 -1.26
CA SER A 97 15.82 -9.89 -1.07
C SER A 97 16.79 -9.52 0.06
N ALA A 98 17.21 -10.47 0.89
CA ALA A 98 18.12 -10.22 2.00
C ALA A 98 19.45 -9.61 1.53
N GLY A 99 19.90 -8.57 2.23
CA GLY A 99 21.16 -7.87 1.91
C GLY A 99 21.11 -6.97 0.67
N LYS A 100 19.98 -6.90 -0.04
CA LYS A 100 19.78 -5.99 -1.19
C LYS A 100 18.93 -4.79 -0.79
N ARG A 101 19.06 -3.68 -1.53
CA ARG A 101 18.15 -2.52 -1.39
C ARG A 101 16.87 -2.75 -2.18
N VAL A 102 16.12 -3.77 -1.80
CA VAL A 102 14.85 -4.18 -2.42
C VAL A 102 13.71 -3.95 -1.44
N GLN A 103 12.66 -3.26 -1.89
CA GLN A 103 11.44 -3.09 -1.11
C GLN A 103 10.53 -4.30 -1.33
N VAL A 104 9.89 -4.80 -0.27
CA VAL A 104 8.96 -5.92 -0.34
C VAL A 104 7.64 -5.51 0.30
N ASP A 105 6.58 -5.44 -0.50
CA ASP A 105 5.25 -5.14 -0.01
C ASP A 105 4.38 -6.39 -0.10
N ILE A 106 3.93 -6.86 1.06
CA ILE A 106 3.08 -8.03 1.17
C ILE A 106 1.64 -7.55 1.28
N TYR A 107 0.80 -7.97 0.35
CA TYR A 107 -0.63 -7.66 0.28
C TYR A 107 -1.45 -8.90 0.61
N PHE A 108 -2.35 -8.79 1.59
CA PHE A 108 -3.27 -9.84 1.97
C PHE A 108 -4.62 -9.67 1.24
N THR A 109 -4.96 -10.60 0.36
CA THR A 109 -6.14 -10.53 -0.53
C THR A 109 -7.47 -10.88 0.16
N ASP A 110 -7.43 -11.35 1.40
CA ASP A 110 -8.55 -11.90 2.16
C ASP A 110 -8.77 -11.21 3.51
N THR A 111 -8.26 -9.98 3.68
CA THR A 111 -8.29 -9.27 4.96
C THR A 111 -9.03 -7.94 4.88
N LYS A 112 -9.59 -7.51 6.01
CA LYS A 112 -10.26 -6.21 6.17
C LYS A 112 -9.57 -5.36 7.23
N GLU A 113 -9.56 -4.03 7.00
CA GLU A 113 -8.96 -3.07 7.95
C GLU A 113 -9.59 -3.16 9.33
N GLN A 114 -8.80 -2.87 10.37
CA GLN A 114 -9.15 -2.95 11.79
C GLN A 114 -9.46 -4.37 12.31
N GLN A 115 -10.18 -5.19 11.55
CA GLN A 115 -10.59 -6.54 11.96
C GLN A 115 -9.42 -7.53 11.92
N ASP A 116 -8.63 -7.51 10.84
CA ASP A 116 -7.57 -8.49 10.62
C ASP A 116 -6.17 -7.97 10.97
N GLU A 117 -6.03 -6.69 11.36
CA GLU A 117 -4.73 -6.10 11.74
C GLU A 117 -4.01 -6.91 12.84
N PRO A 118 -4.66 -7.32 13.95
CA PRO A 118 -3.99 -8.13 14.97
C PRO A 118 -3.48 -9.47 14.43
N ARG A 119 -4.20 -10.06 13.47
CA ARG A 119 -3.84 -11.34 12.85
C ARG A 119 -2.69 -11.19 11.88
N MET A 120 -2.66 -10.10 11.11
CA MET A 120 -1.52 -9.74 10.24
C MET A 120 -0.26 -9.49 11.07
N VAL A 121 -0.37 -8.82 12.21
CA VAL A 121 0.75 -8.63 13.14
C VAL A 121 1.22 -9.96 13.74
N ALA A 122 0.30 -10.84 14.13
CA ALA A 122 0.64 -12.18 14.62
C ALA A 122 1.34 -13.02 13.55
N TRP A 123 0.84 -12.97 12.31
CA TRP A 123 1.46 -13.60 11.14
C TRP A 123 2.89 -13.10 10.93
N ALA A 124 3.10 -11.77 10.97
CA ALA A 124 4.45 -11.18 10.86
C ALA A 124 5.45 -11.78 11.86
N LYS A 125 5.01 -11.93 13.12
CA LYS A 125 5.81 -12.52 14.21
C LYS A 125 6.06 -14.00 13.97
N GLN A 126 5.03 -14.76 13.59
CA GLN A 126 5.13 -16.19 13.29
C GLN A 126 6.13 -16.46 12.15
N HIS A 127 6.12 -15.62 11.12
CA HIS A 127 7.02 -15.71 9.97
C HIS A 127 8.38 -15.04 10.20
N LYS A 128 8.65 -14.57 11.44
CA LYS A 128 9.91 -13.96 11.86
C LYS A 128 10.36 -12.83 10.93
N LEU A 129 9.43 -11.99 10.51
CA LEU A 129 9.77 -10.83 9.70
C LEU A 129 10.74 -9.94 10.47
N ASP A 130 11.77 -9.49 9.77
CA ASP A 130 12.81 -8.63 10.33
C ASP A 130 12.18 -7.32 10.82
N SER A 131 12.26 -7.08 12.14
CA SER A 131 11.67 -5.92 12.79
C SER A 131 12.31 -4.61 12.35
N GLN A 132 13.60 -4.61 11.99
CA GLN A 132 14.28 -3.45 11.45
C GLN A 132 13.76 -3.13 10.04
N ARG A 133 13.57 -4.14 9.19
CA ARG A 133 13.00 -3.95 7.86
C ARG A 133 11.55 -3.44 7.90
N LEU A 134 10.74 -3.95 8.84
CA LEU A 134 9.39 -3.45 9.10
C LEU A 134 9.42 -1.98 9.59
N ALA A 135 10.28 -1.66 10.56
CA ALA A 135 10.42 -0.30 11.09
C ALA A 135 10.88 0.70 10.02
N GLN A 136 11.80 0.28 9.15
CA GLN A 136 12.29 1.07 8.02
C GLN A 136 11.34 1.07 6.81
N LYS A 137 10.22 0.32 6.88
CA LYS A 137 9.25 0.14 5.79
C LYS A 137 9.85 -0.40 4.49
N THR A 138 10.98 -1.12 4.59
CA THR A 138 11.56 -1.88 3.47
C THR A 138 10.87 -3.22 3.29
N VAL A 139 10.19 -3.71 4.34
CA VAL A 139 9.13 -4.72 4.25
C VAL A 139 7.85 -4.09 4.78
N THR A 140 6.73 -4.25 4.07
CA THR A 140 5.42 -3.75 4.53
C THR A 140 4.36 -4.84 4.47
N LEU A 141 3.36 -4.73 5.34
CA LEU A 141 2.17 -5.58 5.38
C LEU A 141 0.96 -4.71 5.07
N ASN A 142 0.17 -5.11 4.08
CA ASN A 142 -0.89 -4.29 3.52
C ASN A 142 -2.16 -5.12 3.31
N HIS A 143 -3.32 -4.49 3.45
CA HIS A 143 -4.57 -5.04 2.93
C HIS A 143 -4.61 -4.85 1.41
N ASP A 144 -5.10 -5.85 0.68
CA ASP A 144 -5.34 -5.72 -0.76
C ASP A 144 -6.58 -4.86 -1.03
N LYS A 145 -6.37 -3.54 -1.12
CA LYS A 145 -7.41 -2.54 -1.43
C LYS A 145 -7.66 -2.41 -2.93
N GLY A 146 -7.65 -3.54 -3.66
CA GLY A 146 -7.73 -3.57 -5.12
C GLY A 146 -6.38 -3.42 -5.83
N THR A 147 -5.26 -3.43 -5.10
CA THR A 147 -3.91 -3.42 -5.67
C THR A 147 -3.70 -4.64 -6.57
N TYR A 148 -4.19 -5.82 -6.18
CA TYR A 148 -4.10 -7.03 -6.99
C TYR A 148 -4.76 -6.86 -8.35
N TYR A 149 -5.99 -6.32 -8.38
CA TYR A 149 -6.71 -6.06 -9.63
C TYR A 149 -5.94 -5.07 -10.51
N GLN A 150 -5.42 -4.00 -9.92
CA GLN A 150 -4.65 -3.01 -10.68
C GLN A 150 -3.39 -3.61 -11.29
N VAL A 151 -2.71 -4.51 -10.58
CA VAL A 151 -1.46 -5.15 -11.00
C VAL A 151 -1.68 -6.30 -11.98
N SER A 152 -2.75 -7.08 -11.82
CA SER A 152 -2.95 -8.32 -12.59
C SER A 152 -4.04 -8.21 -13.65
N GLN A 153 -4.90 -7.19 -13.57
CA GLN A 153 -6.16 -7.07 -14.31
C GLN A 153 -7.11 -8.27 -14.11
N LYS A 154 -6.94 -9.03 -13.02
CA LYS A 154 -7.78 -10.17 -12.64
C LYS A 154 -8.61 -9.83 -11.42
N ILE A 155 -9.89 -10.19 -11.48
CA ILE A 155 -10.84 -10.00 -10.36
C ILE A 155 -10.63 -11.06 -9.28
N VAL A 156 -10.38 -12.30 -9.70
CA VAL A 156 -10.13 -13.42 -8.78
C VAL A 156 -8.64 -13.52 -8.52
N ALA A 157 -8.26 -13.40 -7.24
CA ALA A 157 -6.89 -13.53 -6.81
C ALA A 157 -6.44 -15.00 -6.79
N ASP A 158 -5.69 -15.39 -7.82
CA ASP A 158 -4.92 -16.63 -7.84
C ASP A 158 -3.57 -16.38 -7.16
N VAL A 159 -3.48 -16.75 -5.89
CA VAL A 159 -2.37 -16.44 -4.98
C VAL A 159 -1.83 -17.73 -4.35
N PRO A 160 -0.52 -17.81 -4.04
CA PRO A 160 0.45 -16.72 -4.02
C PRO A 160 0.96 -16.30 -5.41
N VAL A 161 1.13 -15.00 -5.62
CA VAL A 161 1.80 -14.46 -6.82
C VAL A 161 2.70 -13.30 -6.43
N VAL A 162 3.81 -13.15 -7.14
CA VAL A 162 4.76 -12.06 -6.92
C VAL A 162 5.01 -11.32 -8.22
N TYR A 163 5.07 -10.00 -8.13
CA TYR A 163 5.47 -9.13 -9.22
C TYR A 163 6.71 -8.35 -8.81
N VAL A 164 7.62 -8.12 -9.76
CA VAL A 164 8.72 -7.20 -9.62
C VAL A 164 8.43 -5.93 -10.42
N LEU A 165 8.53 -4.79 -9.74
CA LEU A 165 8.53 -3.47 -10.34
C LEU A 165 9.98 -2.98 -10.41
N ARG A 166 10.47 -2.80 -11.64
CA ARG A 166 11.80 -2.26 -11.93
C ARG A 166 11.66 -1.00 -12.76
N GLY A 167 11.88 0.17 -12.14
CA GLY A 167 11.52 1.44 -12.76
C GLY A 167 10.03 1.48 -13.07
N ASN A 168 9.68 1.51 -14.37
CA ASN A 168 8.29 1.48 -14.84
C ASN A 168 7.87 0.11 -15.42
N GLN A 169 8.71 -0.91 -15.30
CA GLN A 169 8.39 -2.25 -15.82
C GLN A 169 7.86 -3.14 -14.70
N LEU A 170 6.64 -3.66 -14.91
CA LEU A 170 6.01 -4.62 -14.02
C LEU A 170 6.02 -6.00 -14.67
N GLN A 171 6.56 -6.99 -13.97
CA GLN A 171 6.67 -8.35 -14.48
C GLN A 171 6.31 -9.34 -13.38
N GLN A 172 5.57 -10.39 -13.74
CA GLN A 172 5.33 -11.49 -12.81
C GLN A 172 6.66 -12.23 -12.56
N TRP A 173 7.02 -12.36 -11.30
CA TRP A 173 8.28 -12.96 -10.88
C TRP A 173 8.06 -14.43 -10.52
N ALA A 174 8.67 -15.33 -11.29
CA ALA A 174 8.70 -16.75 -10.96
C ALA A 174 9.71 -16.99 -9.83
N ILE A 175 9.21 -17.53 -8.71
CA ILE A 175 10.01 -17.84 -7.52
C ILE A 175 10.61 -19.24 -7.64
#